data_AF-A0A2M7S2L8-F1
#
_entry.id   AF-A0A2M7S2L8-F1
#
_cell.length_a   1.000
_cell.length_b   1.000
_cell.length_c   1.000
_cell.angle_alpha   90.00
_cell.angle_beta   90.00
_cell.angle_gamma   90.00
#
_symmetry.space_group_name_H-M   'P 1'
#
loop_
_entity.id
_entity.type
_entity.pdbx_description
1 polymer ?
#
loop_
_entity_poly.entity_id
_entity_poly.type
_entity_poly.pdbx_seq_one_letter_code
_entity_poly.pdbx_strand_id
1 'polypeptide(L)'
;MKKKEIMENHRLKILESAKELFSTKDYHQCLIEDIARKAGIGKGTFYLYFKDKKDLLAQILYKLLDELADKIRGVRAKKVDFKKQMVFLLEEVISFLNSNNSIFSVMHREGPLILEKDVQIELHKKMEVMISEIVLIMKRGIKESIFREDNPMFYAIVFTSLVHGSLFEGFKEMSVPTGKNINKKKLLDIFLYGVAKRTVAICILALFLLSQTLFAQSIFTLEDCIKSALENNPQIKVAEQKIKSARAKKLEAFSTLLPKLSLSGTYTKLSKPTFELPPGMVLPFDISPAMTSTEIYGGKLALQQPLFMSGRLYQVNRQAYFGYEVTQEEYRKTKNDLIYNVQESFYRYLLTEKTLEIADEGFAVSENHFKVTQALYNEGKASGYDVSRARVAVSNAKVNLLRVENGLKLAKQLLLNVINSEDKSMEFKGELEYIPLDYNYKDLLDSGLKNRPEIRQLEFQKKIMSGMVKMSKAEYGPSLLVSGSRDLQNAEWSSDWSTWDDRWSASLVFQISIFNGFSTYSKVRQAKANLKQTEFSSVQVRQMIELELEKTYYDYEQAKKSIEAQKENVDTAKDNLEIAEKRYALGLMSSLEVRDVQLALTQAELNYQQSLYDYNTAVAGLDRAMGK
;
A
#
# COMPACT_ATOMS: atom_id res chain seq x y z
N MET A 1 -41.49 -30.73 16.78
CA MET A 1 -40.48 -31.62 16.16
C MET A 1 -40.73 -31.85 14.66
N LYS A 2 -41.89 -32.38 14.23
CA LYS A 2 -42.16 -32.75 12.82
C LYS A 2 -41.88 -31.67 11.75
N LYS A 3 -42.15 -30.38 12.01
CA LYS A 3 -41.92 -29.30 11.01
C LYS A 3 -40.44 -29.00 10.74
N LYS A 4 -39.59 -29.01 11.78
CA LYS A 4 -38.14 -28.76 11.65
C LYS A 4 -37.44 -29.91 10.91
N GLU A 5 -37.93 -31.13 11.13
CA GLU A 5 -37.44 -32.35 10.49
C GLU A 5 -37.82 -32.41 9.00
N ILE A 6 -39.04 -32.00 8.64
CA ILE A 6 -39.47 -31.87 7.23
C ILE A 6 -38.67 -30.77 6.51
N MET A 7 -38.41 -29.64 7.17
CA MET A 7 -37.61 -28.55 6.61
C MET A 7 -36.15 -28.97 6.36
N GLU A 8 -35.54 -29.70 7.30
CA GLU A 8 -34.17 -30.20 7.11
C GLU A 8 -34.10 -31.27 6.01
N ASN A 9 -35.12 -32.12 5.90
CA ASN A 9 -35.20 -33.12 4.83
C ASN A 9 -35.29 -32.47 3.44
N HIS A 10 -36.09 -31.40 3.28
CA HIS A 10 -36.12 -30.65 2.03
C HIS A 10 -34.79 -29.96 1.73
N ARG A 11 -34.14 -29.36 2.74
CA ARG A 11 -32.81 -28.74 2.59
C ARG A 11 -31.77 -29.76 2.11
N LEU A 12 -31.73 -30.95 2.70
CA LEU A 12 -30.81 -32.03 2.32
C LEU A 12 -31.06 -32.53 0.89
N LYS A 13 -32.32 -32.74 0.50
CA LYS A 13 -32.68 -33.14 -0.87
C LYS A 13 -32.22 -32.14 -1.92
N ILE A 14 -32.32 -30.84 -1.64
CA ILE A 14 -31.83 -29.78 -2.53
C ILE A 14 -30.31 -29.87 -2.68
N LEU A 15 -29.57 -30.02 -1.58
CA LEU A 15 -28.11 -30.14 -1.60
C LEU A 15 -27.64 -31.36 -2.41
N GLU A 16 -28.28 -32.52 -2.22
CA GLU A 16 -27.95 -33.74 -2.96
C GLU A 16 -28.28 -33.61 -4.45
N SER A 17 -29.45 -33.08 -4.78
CA SER A 17 -29.87 -32.87 -6.17
C SER A 17 -28.94 -31.91 -6.91
N ALA A 18 -28.52 -30.84 -6.25
CA ALA A 18 -27.56 -29.88 -6.79
C ALA A 18 -26.17 -30.49 -6.98
N LYS A 19 -25.68 -31.26 -5.99
CA LYS A 19 -24.40 -31.97 -6.09
C LYS A 19 -24.34 -32.91 -7.30
N GLU A 20 -25.44 -33.61 -7.57
CA GLU A 20 -25.52 -34.51 -8.72
C GLU A 20 -25.61 -33.73 -10.05
N LEU A 21 -26.37 -32.64 -10.10
CA LEU A 21 -26.46 -31.80 -11.31
C LEU A 21 -25.13 -31.13 -11.66
N PHE A 22 -24.40 -30.61 -10.67
CA PHE A 22 -23.05 -30.07 -10.88
C PHE A 22 -22.02 -31.13 -11.33
N SER A 23 -22.34 -32.41 -11.23
CA SER A 23 -21.49 -33.49 -11.76
C SER A 23 -21.74 -33.83 -13.23
N THR A 24 -22.89 -33.41 -13.78
CA THR A 24 -23.34 -33.80 -15.13
C THR A 24 -23.51 -32.62 -16.08
N LYS A 25 -23.62 -31.39 -15.57
CA LYS A 25 -23.73 -30.15 -16.34
C LYS A 25 -22.77 -29.10 -15.81
N ASP A 26 -22.35 -28.18 -16.67
CA ASP A 26 -21.58 -27.01 -16.23
C ASP A 26 -22.40 -26.16 -15.22
N TYR A 27 -21.71 -25.57 -14.25
CA TYR A 27 -22.33 -24.79 -13.17
C TYR A 27 -23.28 -23.71 -13.71
N HIS A 28 -22.85 -22.96 -14.74
CA HIS A 28 -23.65 -21.89 -15.35
C HIS A 28 -24.90 -22.42 -16.06
N GLN A 29 -24.86 -23.64 -16.60
CA GLN A 29 -25.97 -24.30 -17.29
C GLN A 29 -26.98 -24.94 -16.35
N CYS A 30 -26.63 -25.15 -15.07
CA CYS A 30 -27.57 -25.63 -14.06
C CYS A 30 -28.53 -24.50 -13.63
N LEU A 31 -29.80 -24.60 -14.03
CA LEU A 31 -30.83 -23.67 -13.58
C LEU A 31 -31.39 -24.08 -12.21
N ILE A 32 -31.82 -23.10 -11.40
CA ILE A 32 -32.48 -23.38 -10.10
C ILE A 32 -33.74 -24.25 -10.30
N GLU A 33 -34.41 -24.10 -11.45
CA GLU A 33 -35.56 -24.92 -11.80
C GLU A 33 -35.21 -26.40 -12.00
N ASP A 34 -34.06 -26.70 -12.61
CA ASP A 34 -33.57 -28.09 -12.76
C ASP A 34 -33.30 -28.72 -11.39
N ILE A 35 -32.71 -27.95 -10.47
CA ILE A 35 -32.40 -28.38 -9.10
C ILE A 35 -33.69 -28.63 -8.31
N ALA A 36 -34.65 -27.70 -8.37
CA ALA A 36 -35.94 -27.82 -7.68
C ALA A 36 -36.75 -29.01 -8.21
N ARG A 37 -36.79 -29.19 -9.53
CA ARG A 37 -37.46 -30.33 -10.20
C ARG A 37 -36.85 -31.65 -9.77
N LYS A 38 -35.52 -31.76 -9.73
CA LYS A 38 -34.81 -32.96 -9.30
C LYS A 38 -35.00 -33.27 -7.81
N ALA A 39 -35.08 -32.24 -6.98
CA ALA A 39 -35.37 -32.38 -5.54
C ALA A 39 -36.85 -32.68 -5.24
N GLY A 40 -37.74 -32.67 -6.25
CA GLY A 40 -39.17 -32.91 -6.08
C GLY A 40 -39.91 -31.80 -5.35
N ILE A 41 -39.44 -30.55 -5.46
CA ILE A 41 -40.01 -29.37 -4.78
C ILE A 41 -40.35 -28.26 -5.78
N GLY A 42 -41.21 -27.32 -5.38
CA GLY A 42 -41.48 -26.13 -6.18
C GLY A 42 -40.32 -25.13 -6.15
N LYS A 43 -40.13 -24.37 -7.23
CA LYS A 43 -39.09 -23.31 -7.33
C LYS A 43 -39.17 -22.30 -6.17
N GLY A 44 -40.37 -21.90 -5.76
CA GLY A 44 -40.55 -21.00 -4.60
C GLY A 44 -40.09 -21.61 -3.27
N THR A 45 -40.10 -22.94 -3.15
CA THR A 45 -39.61 -23.66 -1.96
C THR A 45 -38.09 -23.63 -1.86
N PHE A 46 -37.37 -23.55 -2.98
CA PHE A 46 -35.90 -23.40 -2.99
C PHE A 46 -35.44 -22.15 -2.23
N TYR A 47 -36.07 -21.01 -2.52
CA TYR A 47 -35.73 -19.71 -1.94
C TYR A 47 -36.04 -19.58 -0.44
N LEU A 48 -36.75 -20.57 0.15
CA LEU A 48 -36.92 -20.65 1.60
C LEU A 48 -35.66 -21.17 2.31
N TYR A 49 -34.75 -21.82 1.59
CA TYR A 49 -33.56 -22.47 2.15
C TYR A 49 -32.23 -21.88 1.65
N PHE A 50 -32.20 -21.39 0.41
CA PHE A 50 -31.00 -20.84 -0.22
C PHE A 50 -31.34 -19.53 -0.94
N LYS A 51 -30.50 -18.51 -0.77
CA LYS A 51 -30.71 -17.20 -1.41
C LYS A 51 -30.66 -17.30 -2.93
N ASP A 52 -29.67 -18.04 -3.43
CA ASP A 52 -29.44 -18.27 -4.84
C ASP A 52 -28.61 -19.56 -5.07
N LYS A 53 -28.18 -19.78 -6.32
CA LYS A 53 -27.35 -20.93 -6.70
C LYS A 53 -25.93 -20.87 -6.11
N LYS A 54 -25.41 -19.67 -5.81
CA LYS A 54 -24.08 -19.47 -5.24
C LYS A 54 -24.06 -19.83 -3.76
N ASP A 55 -25.07 -19.38 -3.01
CA ASP A 55 -25.30 -19.74 -1.60
C ASP A 55 -25.47 -21.26 -1.45
N LEU A 56 -26.21 -21.89 -2.37
CA LEU A 56 -26.32 -23.35 -2.42
C LEU A 56 -24.96 -24.03 -2.61
N LEU A 57 -24.14 -23.57 -3.56
CA LEU A 57 -22.80 -24.13 -3.79
C LEU A 57 -21.90 -23.95 -2.57
N ALA A 58 -21.92 -22.78 -1.92
CA ALA A 58 -21.18 -22.51 -0.70
C ALA A 58 -21.57 -23.47 0.44
N GLN A 59 -22.87 -23.69 0.64
CA GLN A 59 -23.38 -24.62 1.66
C GLN A 59 -22.96 -26.07 1.39
N ILE A 60 -22.91 -26.50 0.12
CA ILE A 60 -22.37 -27.82 -0.23
C ILE A 60 -20.88 -27.91 0.10
N LEU A 61 -20.09 -26.88 -0.23
CA LEU A 61 -18.65 -26.83 0.07
C LEU A 61 -18.38 -26.85 1.57
N TYR A 62 -19.13 -26.09 2.37
CA TYR A 62 -19.03 -26.12 3.83
C TYR A 62 -19.23 -27.52 4.39
N LYS A 63 -20.29 -28.20 3.94
CA LYS A 63 -20.59 -29.58 4.37
C LYS A 63 -19.46 -30.54 3.97
N LEU A 64 -18.92 -30.43 2.76
CA LEU A 64 -17.83 -31.29 2.31
C LEU A 64 -16.53 -31.06 3.09
N LEU A 65 -16.19 -29.81 3.42
CA LEU A 65 -15.02 -29.51 4.23
C LEU A 65 -15.15 -30.04 5.66
N ASP A 66 -16.34 -29.95 6.25
CA ASP A 66 -16.63 -30.54 7.56
C ASP A 66 -16.52 -32.07 7.52
N GLU A 67 -17.11 -32.72 6.51
CA GLU A 67 -17.00 -34.19 6.31
C GLU A 67 -15.55 -34.65 6.15
N LEU A 68 -14.73 -33.89 5.42
CA LEU A 68 -13.32 -34.20 5.24
C LEU A 68 -12.53 -34.02 6.54
N ALA A 69 -12.80 -32.94 7.30
CA ALA A 69 -12.18 -32.73 8.60
C ALA A 69 -12.51 -33.87 9.57
N ASP A 70 -13.75 -34.36 9.58
CA ASP A 70 -14.19 -35.49 10.40
C ASP A 70 -13.48 -36.80 10.00
N LYS A 71 -13.32 -37.06 8.71
CA LYS A 71 -12.54 -38.20 8.19
C LYS A 71 -11.08 -38.14 8.63
N ILE A 72 -10.44 -36.97 8.53
CA ILE A 72 -9.05 -36.76 8.98
C ILE A 72 -8.94 -36.97 10.49
N ARG A 73 -9.91 -36.47 11.28
CA ARG A 73 -9.98 -36.68 12.73
C ARG A 73 -10.10 -38.16 13.07
N GLY A 74 -10.88 -38.91 12.29
CA GLY A 74 -10.97 -40.37 12.38
C GLY A 74 -9.62 -41.07 12.14
N VAL A 75 -8.84 -40.63 11.15
CA VAL A 75 -7.48 -41.15 10.89
C VAL A 75 -6.52 -40.80 12.04
N ARG A 76 -6.60 -39.57 12.57
CA ARG A 76 -5.79 -39.12 13.72
C ARG A 76 -6.02 -40.00 14.96
N ALA A 77 -7.27 -40.42 15.20
CA ALA A 77 -7.64 -41.25 16.34
C ALA A 77 -7.15 -42.71 16.27
N LYS A 78 -6.73 -43.19 15.09
CA LYS A 78 -6.23 -44.57 14.92
C LYS A 78 -4.88 -44.75 15.61
N LYS A 79 -4.78 -45.72 16.52
CA LYS A 79 -3.53 -46.11 17.19
C LYS A 79 -2.72 -47.07 16.30
N VAL A 80 -2.08 -46.52 15.28
CA VAL A 80 -1.19 -47.28 14.36
C VAL A 80 0.17 -46.59 14.26
N ASP A 81 1.15 -47.33 13.71
CA ASP A 81 2.43 -46.79 13.29
C ASP A 81 2.25 -45.55 12.38
N PHE A 82 3.12 -44.56 12.53
CA PHE A 82 2.96 -43.27 11.86
C PHE A 82 2.97 -43.40 10.32
N LYS A 83 3.81 -44.27 9.75
CA LYS A 83 3.83 -44.48 8.30
C LYS A 83 2.50 -45.07 7.82
N LYS A 84 1.92 -46.02 8.58
CA LYS A 84 0.57 -46.55 8.31
C LYS A 84 -0.52 -45.48 8.49
N GLN A 85 -0.38 -44.59 9.48
CA GLN A 85 -1.31 -43.48 9.69
C GLN A 85 -1.30 -42.51 8.50
N MET A 86 -0.13 -42.21 7.96
CA MET A 86 0.02 -41.37 6.76
C MET A 86 -0.55 -42.02 5.50
N VAL A 87 -0.42 -43.35 5.35
CA VAL A 87 -1.11 -44.10 4.28
C VAL A 87 -2.63 -43.92 4.42
N PHE A 88 -3.20 -44.14 5.60
CA PHE A 88 -4.63 -43.96 5.82
C PHE A 88 -5.09 -42.52 5.57
N LEU A 89 -4.26 -41.53 5.91
CA LEU A 89 -4.57 -40.13 5.65
C LEU A 89 -4.64 -39.86 4.14
N LEU A 90 -3.64 -40.33 3.39
CA LEU A 90 -3.64 -40.22 1.93
C LEU A 90 -4.84 -40.94 1.30
N GLU A 91 -5.19 -42.12 1.81
CA GLU A 91 -6.33 -42.89 1.31
C GLU A 91 -7.65 -42.16 1.52
N GLU A 92 -7.90 -41.65 2.73
CA GLU A 92 -9.14 -40.93 3.02
C GLU A 92 -9.24 -39.63 2.22
N VAL A 93 -8.17 -38.83 2.16
CA VAL A 93 -8.18 -37.55 1.44
C VAL A 93 -8.35 -37.78 -0.07
N ILE A 94 -7.58 -38.68 -0.68
CA ILE A 94 -7.69 -38.96 -2.12
C ILE A 94 -9.06 -39.57 -2.45
N SER A 95 -9.53 -40.54 -1.65
CA SER A 95 -10.84 -41.16 -1.87
C SER A 95 -11.97 -40.13 -1.75
N PHE A 96 -11.88 -39.22 -0.78
CA PHE A 96 -12.86 -38.16 -0.58
C PHE A 96 -12.87 -37.16 -1.74
N LEU A 97 -11.70 -36.69 -2.17
CA LEU A 97 -11.58 -35.76 -3.29
C LEU A 97 -12.06 -36.39 -4.59
N ASN A 98 -11.70 -37.64 -4.87
CA ASN A 98 -12.19 -38.37 -6.06
C ASN A 98 -13.71 -38.54 -6.04
N SER A 99 -14.30 -38.86 -4.89
CA SER A 99 -15.75 -39.03 -4.76
C SER A 99 -16.53 -37.71 -4.90
N ASN A 100 -15.85 -36.57 -4.83
CA ASN A 100 -16.42 -35.23 -4.88
C ASN A 100 -15.76 -34.33 -5.95
N ASN A 101 -15.04 -34.93 -6.90
CA ASN A 101 -14.18 -34.20 -7.84
C ASN A 101 -14.95 -33.17 -8.67
N SER A 102 -16.18 -33.51 -9.09
CA SER A 102 -17.05 -32.58 -9.82
C SER A 102 -17.21 -31.24 -9.11
N ILE A 103 -17.52 -31.26 -7.81
CA ILE A 103 -17.73 -30.03 -7.03
C ILE A 103 -16.42 -29.29 -6.81
N PHE A 104 -15.34 -30.00 -6.46
CA PHE A 104 -14.04 -29.36 -6.26
C PHE A 104 -13.47 -28.77 -7.55
N SER A 105 -13.74 -29.38 -8.71
CA SER A 105 -13.33 -28.86 -10.02
C SER A 105 -14.10 -27.58 -10.39
N VAL A 106 -15.41 -27.52 -10.09
CA VAL A 106 -16.21 -26.29 -10.24
C VAL A 106 -15.67 -25.20 -9.33
N MET A 107 -15.35 -25.53 -8.07
CA MET A 107 -14.78 -24.58 -7.12
C MET A 107 -13.41 -24.05 -7.55
N HIS A 108 -12.54 -24.92 -8.09
CA HIS A 108 -11.23 -24.49 -8.57
C HIS A 108 -11.32 -23.60 -9.83
N ARG A 109 -12.21 -23.93 -10.77
CA ARG A 109 -12.36 -23.19 -12.04
C ARG A 109 -13.12 -21.87 -11.89
N GLU A 110 -14.19 -21.87 -11.09
CA GLU A 110 -15.17 -20.79 -11.05
C GLU A 110 -15.23 -20.08 -9.69
N GLY A 111 -14.71 -20.70 -8.62
CA GLY A 111 -14.81 -20.19 -7.24
C GLY A 111 -14.30 -18.76 -7.05
N PRO A 112 -13.13 -18.37 -7.60
CA PRO A 112 -12.62 -16.99 -7.47
C PRO A 112 -13.52 -15.93 -8.12
N LEU A 113 -14.30 -16.31 -9.13
CA LEU A 113 -15.17 -15.40 -9.89
C LEU A 113 -16.60 -15.31 -9.30
N ILE A 114 -17.04 -16.36 -8.61
CA ILE A 114 -18.46 -16.52 -8.26
C ILE A 114 -18.76 -16.31 -6.77
N LEU A 115 -17.82 -16.62 -5.87
CA LEU A 115 -18.04 -16.57 -4.42
C LEU A 115 -17.78 -15.18 -3.84
N GLU A 116 -18.74 -14.68 -3.05
CA GLU A 116 -18.64 -13.41 -2.32
C GLU A 116 -17.53 -13.44 -1.24
N LYS A 117 -17.01 -12.27 -0.85
CA LYS A 117 -15.85 -12.15 0.07
C LYS A 117 -16.11 -12.79 1.43
N ASP A 118 -17.31 -12.65 1.98
CA ASP A 118 -17.74 -13.27 3.24
C ASP A 118 -17.76 -14.80 3.17
N VAL A 119 -18.23 -15.35 2.04
CA VAL A 119 -18.22 -16.80 1.78
C VAL A 119 -16.79 -17.34 1.70
N GLN A 120 -15.88 -16.61 1.04
CA GLN A 120 -14.47 -16.97 0.94
C GLN A 120 -13.78 -17.00 2.32
N ILE A 121 -14.07 -16.01 3.18
CA ILE A 121 -13.56 -15.97 4.56
C ILE A 121 -14.01 -17.20 5.35
N GLU A 122 -15.28 -17.58 5.24
CA GLU A 122 -15.80 -18.74 5.99
C GLU A 122 -15.27 -20.07 5.44
N LEU A 123 -15.06 -20.19 4.12
CA LEU A 123 -14.36 -21.34 3.53
C LEU A 123 -12.93 -21.44 4.06
N HIS A 124 -12.23 -20.31 4.18
CA HIS A 124 -10.87 -20.27 4.72
C HIS A 124 -10.81 -20.79 6.16
N LYS A 125 -11.73 -20.36 7.04
CA LYS A 125 -11.81 -20.87 8.42
C LYS A 125 -12.03 -22.39 8.47
N LYS A 126 -12.90 -22.93 7.61
CA LYS A 126 -13.12 -24.39 7.54
C LYS A 126 -11.90 -25.14 7.03
N MET A 127 -11.17 -24.57 6.07
CA MET A 127 -9.88 -25.11 5.63
C MET A 127 -8.83 -25.08 6.75
N GLU A 128 -8.77 -24.02 7.55
CA GLU A 128 -7.88 -23.96 8.72
C GLU A 128 -8.19 -25.07 9.73
N VAL A 129 -9.47 -25.34 10.01
CA VAL A 129 -9.88 -26.46 10.88
C VAL A 129 -9.38 -27.79 10.32
N MET A 130 -9.61 -28.06 9.04
CA MET A 130 -9.12 -29.28 8.38
C MET A 130 -7.58 -29.39 8.45
N ILE A 131 -6.87 -28.30 8.15
CA ILE A 131 -5.40 -28.27 8.17
C ILE A 131 -4.87 -28.46 9.60
N SER A 132 -5.54 -27.90 10.62
CA SER A 132 -5.14 -28.06 12.02
C SER A 132 -5.16 -29.53 12.48
N GLU A 133 -6.09 -30.33 11.94
CA GLU A 133 -6.16 -31.77 12.18
C GLU A 133 -4.94 -32.50 11.60
N ILE A 134 -4.48 -32.11 10.41
CA ILE A 134 -3.26 -32.63 9.77
C ILE A 134 -2.02 -32.18 10.54
N VAL A 135 -1.95 -30.93 11.00
CA VAL A 135 -0.84 -30.41 11.81
C VAL A 135 -0.63 -31.25 13.07
N LEU A 136 -1.71 -31.69 13.71
CA LEU A 136 -1.61 -32.55 14.90
C LEU A 136 -1.03 -33.93 14.57
N ILE A 137 -1.32 -34.48 13.38
CA ILE A 137 -0.65 -35.69 12.87
C ILE A 137 0.83 -35.39 12.62
N MET A 138 1.17 -34.28 11.96
CA MET A 138 2.57 -33.92 11.67
C MET A 138 3.41 -33.70 12.93
N LYS A 139 2.84 -33.09 13.98
CA LYS A 139 3.48 -32.94 15.30
C LYS A 139 3.88 -34.28 15.90
N ARG A 140 3.06 -35.32 15.70
CA ARG A 140 3.40 -36.69 16.12
C ARG A 140 4.60 -37.23 15.36
N GLY A 141 4.67 -37.02 14.03
CA GLY A 141 5.81 -37.43 13.20
C GLY A 141 7.13 -36.77 13.61
N ILE A 142 7.10 -35.51 14.05
CA ILE A 142 8.28 -34.82 14.62
C ILE A 142 8.68 -35.46 15.95
N LYS A 143 7.72 -35.71 16.86
CA LYS A 143 7.97 -36.33 18.16
C LYS A 143 8.55 -37.76 18.03
N GLU A 144 8.14 -38.49 17.01
CA GLU A 144 8.65 -39.83 16.69
C GLU A 144 9.96 -39.80 15.85
N SER A 145 10.56 -38.61 15.66
CA SER A 145 11.80 -38.38 14.89
C SER A 145 11.76 -38.86 13.44
N ILE A 146 10.56 -38.91 12.85
CA ILE A 146 10.35 -39.25 11.43
C ILE A 146 10.54 -38.02 10.54
N PHE A 147 10.13 -36.85 11.04
CA PHE A 147 10.39 -35.55 10.41
C PHE A 147 11.51 -34.80 11.11
N ARG A 148 12.11 -33.83 10.41
CA ARG A 148 13.02 -32.86 11.04
C ARG A 148 12.25 -31.98 12.02
N GLU A 149 12.91 -31.51 13.07
CA GLU A 149 12.37 -30.58 14.06
C GLU A 149 12.12 -29.20 13.44
N ASP A 150 11.03 -29.09 12.68
CA ASP A 150 10.59 -27.89 11.96
C ASP A 150 9.12 -27.58 12.27
N ASN A 151 8.58 -26.51 11.68
CA ASN A 151 7.20 -26.11 11.90
C ASN A 151 6.21 -27.17 11.34
N PRO A 152 5.36 -27.82 12.17
CA PRO A 152 4.39 -28.82 11.71
C PRO A 152 3.32 -28.27 10.77
N MET A 153 3.08 -26.95 10.81
CA MET A 153 2.22 -26.22 9.87
C MET A 153 2.77 -26.33 8.44
N PHE A 154 4.08 -26.17 8.29
CA PHE A 154 4.74 -26.27 7.00
C PHE A 154 4.55 -27.66 6.38
N TYR A 155 4.75 -28.73 7.15
CA TYR A 155 4.53 -30.10 6.67
C TYR A 155 3.08 -30.39 6.30
N ALA A 156 2.12 -29.84 7.05
CA ALA A 156 0.71 -29.99 6.72
C ALA A 156 0.36 -29.31 5.40
N ILE A 157 0.88 -28.09 5.16
CA ILE A 157 0.68 -27.37 3.89
C ILE A 157 1.31 -28.14 2.73
N VAL A 158 2.58 -28.57 2.84
CA VAL A 158 3.26 -29.34 1.79
C VAL A 158 2.51 -30.63 1.48
N PHE A 159 2.02 -31.34 2.50
CA PHE A 159 1.18 -32.52 2.33
C PHE A 159 -0.10 -32.21 1.55
N THR A 160 -0.84 -31.17 1.95
CA THR A 160 -2.07 -30.77 1.26
C THR A 160 -1.82 -30.30 -0.18
N SER A 161 -0.73 -29.56 -0.43
CA SER A 161 -0.36 -29.09 -1.76
C SER A 161 0.07 -30.23 -2.67
N LEU A 162 0.80 -31.23 -2.15
CA LEU A 162 1.18 -32.42 -2.89
C LEU A 162 -0.04 -33.23 -3.32
N VAL A 163 -1.01 -33.41 -2.40
CA VAL A 163 -2.27 -34.11 -2.70
C VAL A 163 -3.10 -33.31 -3.70
N HIS A 164 -3.24 -32.00 -3.49
CA HIS A 164 -4.02 -31.11 -4.37
C HIS A 164 -3.42 -31.05 -5.79
N GLY A 165 -2.12 -30.80 -5.91
CA GLY A 165 -1.42 -30.77 -7.21
C GLY A 165 -1.48 -32.10 -7.96
N SER A 166 -1.46 -33.23 -7.24
CA SER A 166 -1.63 -34.56 -7.86
C SER A 166 -3.03 -34.81 -8.43
N LEU A 167 -4.02 -33.99 -8.07
CA LEU A 167 -5.42 -34.15 -8.45
C LEU A 167 -5.93 -33.06 -9.41
N PHE A 168 -5.38 -31.84 -9.37
CA PHE A 168 -6.01 -30.67 -9.98
C PHE A 168 -5.18 -29.85 -10.99
N GLU A 169 -3.97 -30.26 -11.40
CA GLU A 169 -3.24 -29.51 -12.45
C GLU A 169 -3.65 -29.82 -13.90
N GLY A 170 -3.85 -28.74 -14.66
CA GLY A 170 -4.16 -28.69 -16.08
C GLY A 170 -2.92 -28.52 -16.96
N PHE A 171 -2.32 -29.63 -17.37
CA PHE A 171 -1.64 -29.70 -18.65
C PHE A 171 -2.55 -30.45 -19.63
N LYS A 172 -3.45 -29.74 -20.30
CA LYS A 172 -4.13 -30.30 -21.48
C LYS A 172 -3.18 -30.50 -22.67
N GLU A 173 -1.95 -29.95 -22.60
CA GLU A 173 -0.93 -30.04 -23.65
C GLU A 173 0.32 -30.85 -23.28
N MET A 174 0.48 -31.30 -22.03
CA MET A 174 1.51 -32.28 -21.67
C MET A 174 0.82 -33.56 -21.21
N SER A 175 1.18 -34.68 -21.82
CA SER A 175 0.68 -36.03 -21.58
C SER A 175 1.04 -36.56 -20.19
N VAL A 176 0.51 -35.94 -19.15
CA VAL A 176 0.60 -36.43 -17.77
C VAL A 176 -0.64 -37.30 -17.49
N PRO A 177 -0.50 -38.52 -16.96
CA PRO A 177 -1.64 -39.41 -16.73
C PRO A 177 -2.67 -38.78 -15.78
N THR A 178 -3.86 -38.52 -16.29
CA THR A 178 -4.97 -37.94 -15.53
C THR A 178 -5.64 -38.97 -14.60
N GLY A 179 -5.87 -38.57 -13.36
CA GLY A 179 -7.11 -38.80 -12.61
C GLY A 179 -7.52 -40.19 -12.11
N LYS A 180 -6.88 -41.32 -12.48
CA LYS A 180 -7.33 -42.64 -11.96
C LYS A 180 -6.28 -43.56 -11.34
N ASN A 181 -4.98 -43.33 -11.54
CA ASN A 181 -3.93 -44.24 -11.04
C ASN A 181 -2.81 -43.51 -10.25
N ILE A 182 -3.20 -42.68 -9.28
CA ILE A 182 -2.22 -42.08 -8.35
C ILE A 182 -1.62 -43.20 -7.48
N ASN A 183 -0.33 -43.49 -7.67
CA ASN A 183 0.38 -44.45 -6.83
C ASN A 183 0.64 -43.83 -5.44
N LYS A 184 -0.26 -44.10 -4.50
CA LYS A 184 -0.24 -43.60 -3.12
C LYS A 184 1.08 -43.86 -2.41
N LYS A 185 1.70 -45.03 -2.66
CA LYS A 185 3.00 -45.41 -2.09
C LYS A 185 4.11 -44.51 -2.62
N LYS A 186 4.10 -44.19 -3.91
CA LYS A 186 5.06 -43.26 -4.55
C LYS A 186 4.90 -41.83 -4.03
N LEU A 187 3.68 -41.34 -3.84
CA LEU A 187 3.44 -40.01 -3.23
C LEU A 187 3.94 -39.95 -1.78
N LEU A 188 3.67 -40.99 -0.98
CA LEU A 188 4.16 -41.06 0.39
C LEU A 188 5.69 -41.13 0.44
N ASP A 189 6.31 -41.90 -0.45
CA ASP A 189 7.77 -42.01 -0.50
C ASP A 189 8.41 -40.67 -0.93
N ILE A 190 7.82 -39.92 -1.86
CA ILE A 190 8.25 -38.56 -2.22
C ILE A 190 8.10 -37.61 -1.03
N PHE A 191 7.00 -37.69 -0.29
CA PHE A 191 6.77 -36.83 0.87
C PHE A 191 7.74 -37.13 2.03
N LEU A 192 8.00 -38.41 2.32
CA LEU A 192 8.85 -38.82 3.44
C LEU A 192 10.35 -38.73 3.11
N TYR A 193 10.75 -38.97 1.86
CA TYR A 193 12.16 -39.14 1.47
C TYR A 193 12.63 -38.18 0.37
N GLY A 194 11.74 -37.36 -0.21
CA GLY A 194 12.02 -36.47 -1.34
C GLY A 194 12.08 -37.19 -2.69
N VAL A 195 12.28 -36.42 -3.77
CA VAL A 195 12.27 -36.91 -5.16
C VAL A 195 13.60 -37.58 -5.59
N ALA A 196 14.69 -37.39 -4.85
CA ALA A 196 16.02 -37.87 -5.25
C ALA A 196 16.66 -38.83 -4.23
N LYS A 197 17.30 -39.92 -4.71
CA LYS A 197 18.31 -40.64 -3.92
C LYS A 197 19.46 -39.67 -3.63
N ARG A 198 19.90 -39.63 -2.36
CA ARG A 198 20.78 -38.68 -1.65
C ARG A 198 21.90 -37.95 -2.44
N THR A 199 22.38 -38.48 -3.56
CA THR A 199 23.44 -37.89 -4.39
C THR A 199 22.93 -37.06 -5.59
N VAL A 200 21.71 -37.29 -6.08
CA VAL A 200 21.12 -36.48 -7.18
C VAL A 200 20.37 -35.24 -6.63
N ALA A 201 20.07 -35.24 -5.34
CA ALA A 201 19.38 -34.14 -4.66
C ALA A 201 20.13 -32.81 -4.78
N ILE A 202 21.47 -32.80 -4.81
CA ILE A 202 22.27 -31.59 -4.92
C ILE A 202 22.22 -31.02 -6.35
N CYS A 203 22.20 -31.88 -7.38
CA CYS A 203 22.07 -31.45 -8.78
C CYS A 203 20.63 -31.00 -9.12
N ILE A 204 19.60 -31.64 -8.54
CA ILE A 204 18.22 -31.18 -8.71
C ILE A 204 17.93 -29.94 -7.88
N LEU A 205 18.51 -29.77 -6.68
CA LEU A 205 18.42 -28.50 -5.94
C LEU A 205 19.11 -27.38 -6.72
N ALA A 206 20.24 -27.66 -7.39
CA ALA A 206 20.92 -26.70 -8.27
C ALA A 206 20.10 -26.38 -9.54
N LEU A 207 19.44 -27.37 -10.15
CA LEU A 207 18.50 -27.14 -11.26
C LEU A 207 17.20 -26.46 -10.83
N PHE A 208 16.73 -26.70 -9.60
CA PHE A 208 15.56 -26.03 -9.02
C PHE A 208 15.90 -24.58 -8.64
N LEU A 209 17.11 -24.32 -8.14
CA LEU A 209 17.66 -22.97 -7.94
C LEU A 209 17.91 -22.23 -9.26
N LEU A 210 18.27 -22.94 -10.35
CA LEU A 210 18.30 -22.37 -11.70
C LEU A 210 16.89 -22.18 -12.31
N SER A 211 15.88 -22.95 -11.90
CA SER A 211 14.50 -22.71 -12.33
C SER A 211 13.82 -21.56 -11.60
N GLN A 212 14.36 -21.11 -10.45
CA GLN A 212 13.90 -19.88 -9.78
C GLN A 212 14.39 -18.60 -10.47
N THR A 213 15.21 -18.69 -11.52
CA THR A 213 15.53 -17.54 -12.40
C THR A 213 14.64 -17.46 -13.65
N LEU A 214 13.64 -18.32 -13.79
CA LEU A 214 12.44 -17.90 -14.51
C LEU A 214 11.70 -16.98 -13.53
N PHE A 215 12.00 -15.69 -13.63
CA PHE A 215 11.14 -14.65 -13.07
C PHE A 215 9.70 -15.08 -13.34
N ALA A 216 8.97 -15.41 -12.28
CA ALA A 216 7.56 -15.10 -12.30
C ALA A 216 7.57 -13.60 -12.60
N GLN A 217 7.25 -13.21 -13.84
CA GLN A 217 6.82 -11.86 -14.13
C GLN A 217 5.58 -11.68 -13.28
N SER A 218 5.76 -11.27 -12.02
CA SER A 218 4.68 -10.85 -11.17
C SER A 218 4.15 -9.61 -11.86
N ILE A 219 3.02 -9.77 -12.52
CA ILE A 219 2.33 -8.69 -13.19
C ILE A 219 1.77 -7.80 -12.08
N PHE A 220 2.21 -6.54 -12.01
CA PHE A 220 1.82 -5.61 -10.95
C PHE A 220 0.55 -4.85 -11.33
N THR A 221 -0.40 -4.81 -10.41
CA THR A 221 -1.60 -3.96 -10.51
C THR A 221 -1.36 -2.58 -9.91
N LEU A 222 -2.31 -1.66 -10.12
CA LEU A 222 -2.27 -0.34 -9.48
C LEU A 222 -2.13 -0.43 -7.95
N GLU A 223 -2.86 -1.35 -7.32
CA GLU A 223 -2.81 -1.54 -5.86
C GLU A 223 -1.42 -2.00 -5.41
N ASP A 224 -0.77 -2.89 -6.16
CA ASP A 224 0.58 -3.35 -5.87
C ASP A 224 1.60 -2.22 -6.04
N CYS A 225 1.44 -1.36 -7.06
CA CYS A 225 2.26 -0.17 -7.26
C CYS A 225 2.12 0.81 -6.08
N ILE A 226 0.89 1.07 -5.63
CA ILE A 226 0.64 1.95 -4.48
C ILE A 226 1.26 1.37 -3.21
N LYS A 227 1.06 0.08 -2.95
CA LYS A 227 1.63 -0.60 -1.79
C LYS A 227 3.17 -0.55 -1.81
N SER A 228 3.78 -0.90 -2.94
CA SER A 228 5.23 -0.86 -3.12
C SER A 228 5.78 0.56 -2.91
N ALA A 229 5.12 1.58 -3.48
CA ALA A 229 5.51 2.97 -3.28
C ALA A 229 5.42 3.38 -1.80
N LEU A 230 4.34 3.04 -1.10
CA LEU A 230 4.18 3.38 0.31
C LEU A 230 5.21 2.70 1.22
N GLU A 231 5.63 1.48 0.89
CA GLU A 231 6.62 0.72 1.66
C GLU A 231 8.07 1.19 1.37
N ASN A 232 8.37 1.51 0.12
CA ASN A 232 9.75 1.69 -0.32
C ASN A 232 10.17 3.14 -0.58
N ASN A 233 9.22 4.04 -0.89
CA ASN A 233 9.54 5.38 -1.37
C ASN A 233 10.26 6.24 -0.30
N PRO A 234 11.41 6.88 -0.65
CA PRO A 234 12.17 7.72 0.26
C PRO A 234 11.38 8.89 0.88
N GLN A 235 10.39 9.45 0.17
CA GLN A 235 9.59 10.57 0.67
C GLN A 235 8.77 10.18 1.90
N ILE A 236 8.19 8.97 1.91
CA ILE A 236 7.47 8.42 3.06
C ILE A 236 8.43 8.16 4.22
N LYS A 237 9.58 7.54 3.95
CA LYS A 237 10.61 7.28 4.97
C LYS A 237 11.12 8.58 5.60
N VAL A 238 11.33 9.64 4.81
CA VAL A 238 11.70 10.97 5.31
C VAL A 238 10.58 11.55 6.18
N ALA A 239 9.32 11.44 5.76
CA ALA A 239 8.18 11.92 6.53
C ALA A 239 8.01 11.17 7.87
N GLU A 240 8.26 9.87 7.91
CA GLU A 240 8.29 9.09 9.16
C GLU A 240 9.40 9.53 10.11
N GLN A 241 10.60 9.82 9.60
CA GLN A 241 11.69 10.36 10.41
C GLN A 241 11.38 11.76 10.94
N LYS A 242 10.67 12.59 10.16
CA LYS A 242 10.14 13.88 10.65
C LYS A 242 9.18 13.67 11.82
N ILE A 243 8.29 12.68 11.78
CA ILE A 243 7.40 12.34 12.92
C ILE A 243 8.22 11.94 14.15
N LYS A 244 9.23 11.07 14.00
CA LYS A 244 10.11 10.67 15.11
C LYS A 244 10.84 11.87 15.71
N SER A 245 11.38 12.75 14.86
CA SER A 245 12.01 14.01 15.27
C SER A 245 11.03 14.91 16.03
N ALA A 246 9.81 15.11 15.51
CA ALA A 246 8.79 15.91 16.16
C ALA A 246 8.32 15.31 17.50
N ARG A 247 8.26 13.97 17.61
CA ARG A 247 7.99 13.28 18.87
C ARG A 247 9.11 13.51 19.89
N ALA A 248 10.38 13.44 19.47
CA ALA A 248 11.51 13.77 20.33
C ALA A 248 11.47 15.24 20.81
N LYS A 249 11.08 16.18 19.93
CA LYS A 249 10.86 17.60 20.30
C LYS A 249 9.79 17.79 21.38
N LYS A 250 8.77 16.92 21.46
CA LYS A 250 7.81 16.96 22.58
C LYS A 250 8.49 16.62 23.91
N LEU A 251 9.36 15.62 23.92
CA LEU A 251 10.13 15.25 25.11
C LEU A 251 11.14 16.34 25.47
N GLU A 252 11.80 16.94 24.48
CA GLU A 252 12.68 18.09 24.65
C GLU A 252 11.94 19.27 25.30
N ALA A 253 10.73 19.60 24.82
CA ALA A 253 9.91 20.63 25.43
C ALA A 253 9.49 20.26 26.86
N PHE A 254 9.19 18.99 27.13
CA PHE A 254 8.89 18.50 28.48
C PHE A 254 10.07 18.63 29.43
N SER A 255 11.31 18.47 28.95
CA SER A 255 12.52 18.66 29.76
C SER A 255 12.62 20.06 30.37
N THR A 256 11.96 21.07 29.78
CA THR A 256 11.92 22.43 30.35
C THR A 256 11.12 22.54 31.65
N LEU A 257 10.31 21.53 31.97
CA LEU A 257 9.56 21.41 33.24
C LEU A 257 10.34 20.62 34.30
N LEU A 258 11.44 19.96 33.91
CA LEU A 258 12.23 19.09 34.79
C LEU A 258 13.46 19.80 35.34
N PRO A 259 14.05 19.26 36.43
CA PRO A 259 15.23 19.89 37.02
C PRO A 259 16.44 19.59 36.15
N LYS A 260 17.25 20.61 35.91
CA LYS A 260 18.51 20.48 35.18
C LYS A 260 19.65 20.33 36.18
N LEU A 261 20.36 19.21 36.08
CA LEU A 261 21.58 18.95 36.83
C LEU A 261 22.78 19.10 35.91
N SER A 262 23.78 19.87 36.31
CA SER A 262 25.02 20.09 35.56
C SER A 262 26.23 19.94 36.46
N LEU A 263 27.26 19.25 35.97
CA LEU A 263 28.58 19.18 36.59
C LEU A 263 29.57 19.96 35.73
N SER A 264 30.32 20.88 36.33
CA SER A 264 31.39 21.63 35.66
C SER A 264 32.67 21.58 36.47
N GLY A 265 33.81 21.39 35.79
CA GLY A 265 35.14 21.55 36.35
C GLY A 265 35.81 22.79 35.78
N THR A 266 36.53 23.54 36.59
CA THR A 266 37.21 24.78 36.20
C THR A 266 38.63 24.79 36.73
N TYR A 267 39.58 25.20 35.90
CA TYR A 267 40.92 25.60 36.33
C TYR A 267 41.12 27.06 35.94
N THR A 268 41.42 27.89 36.91
CA THR A 268 41.65 29.33 36.71
C THR A 268 43.04 29.69 37.19
N LYS A 269 43.84 30.30 36.31
CA LYS A 269 45.12 30.91 36.67
C LYS A 269 44.98 32.43 36.61
N LEU A 270 45.21 33.07 37.74
CA LEU A 270 45.17 34.52 37.89
C LEU A 270 46.60 35.06 37.85
N SER A 271 46.76 36.27 37.32
CA SER A 271 48.05 36.99 37.35
C SER A 271 48.42 37.42 38.77
N LYS A 272 47.42 37.63 39.63
CA LYS A 272 47.53 37.96 41.05
C LYS A 272 46.36 37.33 41.81
N PRO A 273 46.50 36.99 43.10
CA PRO A 273 45.39 36.44 43.88
C PRO A 273 44.25 37.45 44.02
N THR A 274 43.05 36.94 44.28
CA THR A 274 41.85 37.79 44.44
C THR A 274 41.92 38.64 45.72
N PHE A 275 42.65 38.14 46.73
CA PHE A 275 42.87 38.82 48.00
C PHE A 275 44.33 38.62 48.44
N GLU A 276 45.07 39.71 48.62
CA GLU A 276 46.43 39.69 49.18
C GLU A 276 46.36 39.98 50.69
N LEU A 277 46.73 38.98 51.50
CA LEU A 277 46.87 39.16 52.94
C LEU A 277 48.23 39.81 53.27
N PRO A 278 48.27 40.96 53.97
CA PRO A 278 49.50 41.47 54.53
C PRO A 278 50.12 40.45 55.51
N PRO A 279 51.46 40.31 55.55
CA PRO A 279 52.12 39.39 56.47
C PRO A 279 51.73 39.67 57.94
N GLY A 280 51.26 38.64 58.66
CA GLY A 280 50.92 38.72 60.09
C GLY A 280 49.47 39.13 60.41
N MET A 281 48.63 39.37 59.39
CA MET A 281 47.21 39.66 59.61
C MET A 281 46.41 38.36 59.80
N VAL A 282 45.81 38.19 60.98
CA VAL A 282 44.85 37.10 61.26
C VAL A 282 43.45 37.66 61.07
N LEU A 283 42.67 37.06 60.16
CA LEU A 283 41.28 37.46 59.97
C LEU A 283 40.38 36.77 61.00
N PRO A 284 39.33 37.45 61.49
CA PRO A 284 38.34 36.87 62.40
C PRO A 284 37.35 35.93 61.68
N PHE A 285 37.65 35.51 60.45
CA PHE A 285 36.86 34.62 59.62
C PHE A 285 37.77 33.82 58.68
N ASP A 286 37.35 32.60 58.34
CA ASP A 286 38.05 31.77 57.37
C ASP A 286 37.87 32.32 55.96
N ILE A 287 38.98 32.42 55.23
CA ILE A 287 39.01 32.78 53.81
C ILE A 287 39.37 31.54 53.02
N SER A 288 38.59 31.26 51.98
CA SER A 288 38.85 30.13 51.09
C SER A 288 40.27 30.23 50.53
N PRO A 289 41.10 29.16 50.59
CA PRO A 289 42.46 29.16 50.04
C PRO A 289 42.53 29.58 48.56
N ALA A 290 41.45 29.35 47.82
CA ALA A 290 41.28 29.81 46.44
C ALA A 290 41.32 31.35 46.29
N MET A 291 40.98 32.12 47.33
CA MET A 291 41.00 33.58 47.28
C MET A 291 42.40 34.18 47.39
N THR A 292 43.31 33.49 48.07
CA THR A 292 44.71 33.90 48.29
C THR A 292 45.70 33.27 47.32
N SER A 293 45.23 32.39 46.43
CA SER A 293 46.05 31.69 45.43
C SER A 293 45.97 32.35 44.05
N THR A 294 47.01 32.16 43.25
CA THR A 294 47.01 32.47 41.81
C THR A 294 46.48 31.32 40.97
N GLU A 295 46.30 30.14 41.55
CA GLU A 295 45.70 28.97 40.90
C GLU A 295 44.46 28.52 41.66
N ILE A 296 43.39 28.22 40.92
CA ILE A 296 42.10 27.82 41.47
C ILE A 296 41.60 26.62 40.70
N TYR A 297 41.50 25.49 41.39
CA TYR A 297 40.87 24.28 40.91
C TYR A 297 39.45 24.24 41.48
N GLY A 298 38.46 23.99 40.63
CA GLY A 298 37.06 24.05 41.02
C GLY A 298 36.23 22.93 40.39
N GLY A 299 35.32 22.38 41.17
CA GLY A 299 34.24 21.51 40.72
C GLY A 299 32.90 22.07 41.20
N LYS A 300 31.88 22.08 40.33
CA LYS A 300 30.55 22.58 40.67
C LYS A 300 29.48 21.63 40.17
N LEU A 301 28.67 21.13 41.09
CA LEU A 301 27.41 20.46 40.78
C LEU A 301 26.28 21.47 40.98
N ALA A 302 25.51 21.76 39.94
CA ALA A 302 24.43 22.74 40.00
C ALA A 302 23.10 22.13 39.56
N LEU A 303 22.04 22.45 40.30
CA LEU A 303 20.65 22.06 40.07
C LEU A 303 19.83 23.33 39.78
N GLN A 304 19.04 23.35 38.72
CA GLN A 304 18.13 24.44 38.39
C GLN A 304 16.76 23.91 38.01
N GLN A 305 15.70 24.40 38.66
CA GLN A 305 14.32 24.00 38.42
C GLN A 305 13.41 25.23 38.36
N PRO A 306 12.85 25.58 37.19
CA PRO A 306 11.78 26.57 37.11
C PRO A 306 10.54 26.02 37.83
N LEU A 307 10.06 26.72 38.86
CA LEU A 307 8.80 26.37 39.54
C LEU A 307 7.61 27.08 38.87
N PHE A 308 7.82 28.33 38.48
CA PHE A 308 6.77 29.15 37.87
C PHE A 308 7.35 30.13 36.86
N MET A 309 6.71 30.26 35.70
CA MET A 309 7.07 31.26 34.68
C MET A 309 5.82 31.85 34.03
N SER A 310 4.81 32.18 34.84
CA SER A 310 3.57 32.81 34.38
C SER A 310 2.87 32.07 33.23
N GLY A 311 2.91 30.72 33.27
CA GLY A 311 2.30 29.84 32.26
C GLY A 311 3.10 29.68 30.96
N ARG A 312 4.27 30.32 30.80
CA ARG A 312 5.12 30.21 29.60
C ARG A 312 5.51 28.77 29.29
N LEU A 313 5.97 28.01 30.28
CA LEU A 313 6.43 26.62 30.08
C LEU A 313 5.31 25.68 29.64
N TYR A 314 4.08 25.90 30.11
CA TYR A 314 2.90 25.17 29.65
C TYR A 314 2.64 25.42 28.15
N GLN A 315 2.76 26.67 27.70
CA GLN A 315 2.58 27.00 26.28
C GLN A 315 3.71 26.45 25.41
N VAL A 316 4.97 26.43 25.89
CA VAL A 316 6.10 25.78 25.20
C VAL A 316 5.81 24.30 24.93
N ASN A 317 5.33 23.58 25.95
CA ASN A 317 4.96 22.17 25.82
C ASN A 317 3.80 21.97 24.84
N ARG A 318 2.78 22.82 24.94
CA ARG A 318 1.62 22.79 24.04
C ARG A 318 1.98 23.13 22.59
N GLN A 319 2.95 24.01 22.37
CA GLN A 319 3.48 24.31 21.04
C GLN A 319 4.18 23.09 20.43
N ALA A 320 5.03 22.41 21.20
CA ALA A 320 5.68 21.18 20.74
C ALA A 320 4.67 20.07 20.42
N TYR A 321 3.59 19.96 21.22
CA TYR A 321 2.47 19.06 20.93
C TYR A 321 1.80 19.39 19.59
N PHE A 322 1.38 20.64 19.37
CA PHE A 322 0.76 21.00 18.08
C PHE A 322 1.74 20.95 16.91
N GLY A 323 3.04 21.18 17.13
CA GLY A 323 4.07 20.99 16.10
C GLY A 323 4.20 19.53 15.68
N TYR A 324 4.01 18.59 16.60
CA TYR A 324 3.89 17.16 16.29
C TYR A 324 2.63 16.85 15.48
N GLU A 325 1.47 17.40 15.85
CA GLU A 325 0.22 17.23 15.09
C GLU A 325 0.34 17.79 13.66
N VAL A 326 0.95 18.97 13.47
CA VAL A 326 1.27 19.50 12.12
C VAL A 326 2.11 18.52 11.32
N THR A 327 3.10 17.88 11.97
CA THR A 327 3.98 16.91 11.32
C THR A 327 3.25 15.61 10.96
N GLN A 328 2.26 15.19 11.74
CA GLN A 328 1.40 14.05 11.38
C GLN A 328 0.54 14.34 10.15
N GLU A 329 -0.06 15.52 10.09
CA GLU A 329 -0.85 15.93 8.93
C GLU A 329 0.03 16.12 7.69
N GLU A 330 1.29 16.57 7.85
CA GLU A 330 2.28 16.61 6.76
C GLU A 330 2.62 15.23 6.21
N TYR A 331 2.71 14.22 7.08
CA TYR A 331 2.86 12.83 6.64
C TYR A 331 1.63 12.35 5.86
N ARG A 332 0.42 12.65 6.34
CA ARG A 332 -0.82 12.31 5.61
C ARG A 332 -0.87 12.97 4.24
N LYS A 333 -0.51 14.25 4.15
CA LYS A 333 -0.40 14.96 2.88
C LYS A 333 0.60 14.29 1.94
N THR A 334 1.81 14.03 2.41
CA THR A 334 2.87 13.36 1.64
C THR A 334 2.41 12.00 1.13
N LYS A 335 1.66 11.26 1.96
CA LYS A 335 1.07 9.97 1.59
C LYS A 335 0.06 10.12 0.46
N ASN A 336 -0.89 11.03 0.59
CA ASN A 336 -1.94 11.25 -0.42
C ASN A 336 -1.34 11.76 -1.75
N ASP A 337 -0.37 12.68 -1.68
CA ASP A 337 0.36 13.18 -2.85
C ASP A 337 1.11 12.04 -3.57
N LEU A 338 1.75 11.14 -2.81
CA LEU A 338 2.44 9.98 -3.40
C LEU A 338 1.46 9.00 -4.06
N ILE A 339 0.34 8.69 -3.40
CA ILE A 339 -0.69 7.80 -3.97
C ILE A 339 -1.20 8.36 -5.31
N TYR A 340 -1.54 9.65 -5.34
CA TYR A 340 -1.97 10.32 -6.57
C TYR A 340 -0.90 10.27 -7.67
N ASN A 341 0.37 10.55 -7.34
CA ASN A 341 1.47 10.51 -8.32
C ASN A 341 1.70 9.09 -8.88
N VAL A 342 1.50 8.05 -8.06
CA VAL A 342 1.54 6.65 -8.51
C VAL A 342 0.38 6.38 -9.46
N GLN A 343 -0.84 6.77 -9.10
CA GLN A 343 -2.04 6.60 -9.94
C GLN A 343 -1.88 7.31 -11.29
N GLU A 344 -1.46 8.57 -11.30
CA GLU A 344 -1.22 9.34 -12.51
C GLU A 344 -0.15 8.69 -13.41
N SER A 345 0.97 8.26 -12.81
CA SER A 345 2.05 7.61 -13.57
C SER A 345 1.63 6.24 -14.12
N PHE A 346 0.82 5.49 -13.37
CA PHE A 346 0.28 4.19 -13.78
C PHE A 346 -0.70 4.35 -14.94
N TYR A 347 -1.67 5.27 -14.83
CA TYR A 347 -2.59 5.55 -15.92
C TYR A 347 -1.88 6.11 -17.15
N ARG A 348 -0.82 6.89 -16.99
CA ARG A 348 0.00 7.38 -18.10
C ARG A 348 0.73 6.23 -18.80
N TYR A 349 1.19 5.23 -18.05
CA TYR A 349 1.77 4.01 -18.62
C TYR A 349 0.72 3.25 -19.45
N LEU A 350 -0.48 3.02 -18.90
CA LEU A 350 -1.57 2.34 -19.62
C LEU A 350 -2.01 3.11 -20.88
N LEU A 351 -2.11 4.44 -20.81
CA LEU A 351 -2.41 5.29 -21.96
C LEU A 351 -1.34 5.13 -23.06
N THR A 352 -0.07 5.09 -22.66
CA THR A 352 1.04 4.97 -23.61
C THR A 352 1.10 3.56 -24.22
N GLU A 353 0.74 2.53 -23.45
CA GLU A 353 0.60 1.16 -23.93
C GLU A 353 -0.52 1.06 -24.98
N LYS A 354 -1.69 1.66 -24.71
CA LYS A 354 -2.78 1.74 -25.70
C LYS A 354 -2.43 2.59 -26.91
N THR A 355 -1.66 3.66 -26.72
CA THR A 355 -1.12 4.45 -27.83
C THR A 355 -0.17 3.63 -28.71
N LEU A 356 0.58 2.69 -28.12
CA LEU A 356 1.46 1.78 -28.87
C LEU A 356 0.66 0.80 -29.71
N GLU A 357 -0.39 0.21 -29.14
CA GLU A 357 -1.32 -0.67 -29.84
C GLU A 357 -1.93 0.04 -31.06
N ILE A 358 -2.47 1.25 -30.89
CA ILE A 358 -3.03 2.08 -31.98
C ILE A 358 -1.95 2.43 -33.02
N ALA A 359 -0.72 2.73 -32.61
CA ALA A 359 0.36 3.05 -33.53
C ALA A 359 0.83 1.84 -34.36
N ASP A 360 0.81 0.65 -33.78
CA ASP A 360 1.13 -0.61 -34.46
C ASP A 360 0.03 -0.97 -35.47
N GLU A 361 -1.24 -0.87 -35.08
CA GLU A 361 -2.39 -1.04 -35.97
C GLU A 361 -2.33 -0.04 -37.14
N GLY A 362 -2.07 1.24 -36.87
CA GLY A 362 -1.92 2.27 -37.91
C GLY A 362 -0.75 1.99 -38.87
N PHE A 363 0.34 1.40 -38.39
CA PHE A 363 1.46 0.94 -39.23
C PHE A 363 1.05 -0.25 -40.10
N ALA A 364 0.38 -1.25 -39.54
CA ALA A 364 -0.11 -2.42 -40.27
C ALA A 364 -1.12 -2.03 -41.37
N VAL A 365 -2.05 -1.13 -41.06
CA VAL A 365 -3.03 -0.57 -42.01
C VAL A 365 -2.32 0.18 -43.15
N SER A 366 -1.32 1.01 -42.84
CA SER A 366 -0.53 1.72 -43.85
C SER A 366 0.26 0.76 -44.75
N GLU A 367 0.81 -0.31 -44.17
CA GLU A 367 1.54 -1.34 -44.92
C GLU A 367 0.62 -2.12 -45.86
N ASN A 368 -0.58 -2.47 -45.40
CA ASN A 368 -1.58 -3.13 -46.22
C ASN A 368 -2.03 -2.23 -47.40
N HIS A 369 -2.29 -0.95 -47.14
CA HIS A 369 -2.63 0.02 -48.20
C HIS A 369 -1.53 0.12 -49.26
N PHE A 370 -0.26 0.14 -48.85
CA PHE A 370 0.87 0.11 -49.78
C PHE A 370 0.89 -1.16 -50.63
N LYS A 371 0.65 -2.35 -50.04
CA LYS A 371 0.58 -3.63 -50.76
C LYS A 371 -0.53 -3.61 -51.81
N VAL A 372 -1.73 -3.16 -51.43
CA VAL A 372 -2.88 -3.03 -52.35
C VAL A 372 -2.59 -2.03 -53.48
N THR A 373 -2.05 -0.86 -53.14
CA THR A 373 -1.70 0.18 -54.13
C THR A 373 -0.64 -0.32 -55.11
N GLN A 374 0.35 -1.08 -54.63
CA GLN A 374 1.39 -1.68 -55.47
C GLN A 374 0.82 -2.75 -56.42
N ALA A 375 -0.12 -3.57 -55.95
CA ALA A 375 -0.80 -4.54 -56.80
C ALA A 375 -1.62 -3.86 -57.90
N LEU A 376 -2.39 -2.83 -57.55
CA LEU A 376 -3.15 -2.02 -58.50
C LEU A 376 -2.24 -1.33 -59.54
N TYR A 377 -1.07 -0.84 -59.13
CA TYR A 377 -0.08 -0.27 -60.04
C TYR A 377 0.44 -1.31 -61.04
N ASN A 378 0.74 -2.53 -60.58
CA ASN A 378 1.20 -3.62 -61.43
C ASN A 378 0.13 -4.05 -62.45
N GLU A 379 -1.15 -3.86 -62.14
CA GLU A 379 -2.29 -4.06 -63.05
C GLU A 379 -2.60 -2.83 -63.93
N GLY A 380 -1.81 -1.75 -63.83
CA GLY A 380 -2.03 -0.51 -64.56
C GLY A 380 -3.21 0.34 -64.06
N LYS A 381 -3.77 0.02 -62.89
CA LYS A 381 -4.95 0.66 -62.29
C LYS A 381 -4.64 1.75 -61.27
N ALA A 382 -3.38 1.87 -60.83
CA ALA A 382 -2.91 2.96 -59.96
C ALA A 382 -1.69 3.66 -60.58
N SER A 383 -1.39 4.89 -60.15
CA SER A 383 -0.24 5.65 -60.64
C SER A 383 1.02 5.39 -59.80
N GLY A 384 2.21 5.63 -60.38
CA GLY A 384 3.47 5.58 -59.61
C GLY A 384 3.52 6.63 -58.49
N TYR A 385 2.77 7.73 -58.65
CA TYR A 385 2.58 8.74 -57.62
C TYR A 385 1.81 8.19 -56.40
N ASP A 386 0.78 7.37 -56.62
CA ASP A 386 0.02 6.73 -55.54
C ASP A 386 0.89 5.75 -54.73
N VAL A 387 1.70 4.95 -55.43
CA VAL A 387 2.67 4.03 -54.79
C VAL A 387 3.69 4.80 -53.94
N SER A 388 4.23 5.90 -54.48
CA SER A 388 5.18 6.75 -53.76
C SER A 388 4.55 7.37 -52.50
N ARG A 389 3.32 7.88 -52.59
CA ARG A 389 2.58 8.40 -51.43
C ARG A 389 2.31 7.34 -50.38
N ALA A 390 1.85 6.16 -50.78
CA ALA A 390 1.61 5.06 -49.85
C ALA A 390 2.91 4.63 -49.14
N ARG A 391 4.04 4.61 -49.84
CA ARG A 391 5.37 4.35 -49.24
C ARG A 391 5.79 5.43 -48.23
N VAL A 392 5.51 6.70 -48.51
CA VAL A 392 5.74 7.80 -47.55
C VAL A 392 4.88 7.61 -46.30
N ALA A 393 3.62 7.20 -46.44
CA ALA A 393 2.73 6.93 -45.31
C ALA A 393 3.27 5.80 -44.42
N VAL A 394 3.72 4.68 -45.00
CA VAL A 394 4.37 3.58 -44.25
C VAL A 394 5.60 4.08 -43.49
N SER A 395 6.45 4.88 -44.14
CA SER A 395 7.65 5.45 -43.50
C SER A 395 7.27 6.33 -42.29
N ASN A 396 6.26 7.19 -42.44
CA ASN A 396 5.80 8.07 -41.36
C ASN A 396 5.15 7.29 -40.21
N ALA A 397 4.31 6.29 -40.51
CA ALA A 397 3.69 5.42 -39.52
C ALA A 397 4.76 4.65 -38.72
N LYS A 398 5.80 4.14 -39.39
CA LYS A 398 6.94 3.47 -38.74
C LYS A 398 7.72 4.42 -37.82
N VAL A 399 7.97 5.65 -38.26
CA VAL A 399 8.63 6.66 -37.41
C VAL A 399 7.78 6.96 -36.17
N ASN A 400 6.45 7.04 -36.33
CA ASN A 400 5.53 7.24 -35.20
C ASN A 400 5.52 6.05 -34.25
N LEU A 401 5.48 4.82 -34.75
CA LEU A 401 5.56 3.59 -33.95
C LEU A 401 6.82 3.59 -33.08
N LEU A 402 8.00 3.80 -33.68
CA LEU A 402 9.28 3.87 -32.95
C LEU A 402 9.30 4.99 -31.89
N ARG A 403 8.64 6.12 -32.16
CA ARG A 403 8.50 7.22 -31.19
C ARG A 403 7.67 6.79 -29.99
N VAL A 404 6.53 6.12 -30.21
CA VAL A 404 5.63 5.65 -29.15
C VAL A 404 6.27 4.50 -28.36
N GLU A 405 6.98 3.57 -29.01
CA GLU A 405 7.77 2.53 -28.33
C GLU A 405 8.77 3.12 -27.34
N ASN A 406 9.49 4.16 -27.74
CA ASN A 406 10.40 4.88 -26.84
C ASN A 406 9.64 5.64 -25.75
N GLY A 407 8.47 6.19 -26.07
CA GLY A 407 7.55 6.79 -25.10
C GLY A 407 7.11 5.80 -24.01
N LEU A 408 6.76 4.56 -24.38
CA LEU A 408 6.35 3.52 -23.44
C LEU A 408 7.50 3.15 -22.50
N LYS A 409 8.73 3.02 -23.02
CA LYS A 409 9.93 2.80 -22.20
C LYS A 409 10.13 3.92 -21.17
N LEU A 410 9.93 5.17 -21.56
CA LEU A 410 10.02 6.32 -20.64
C LEU A 410 8.87 6.33 -19.62
N ALA A 411 7.64 6.06 -20.03
CA ALA A 411 6.49 5.97 -19.13
C ALA A 411 6.70 4.87 -18.07
N LYS A 412 7.22 3.71 -18.47
CA LYS A 412 7.61 2.61 -17.59
C LYS A 412 8.69 3.05 -16.59
N GLN A 413 9.74 3.73 -17.07
CA GLN A 413 10.80 4.25 -16.19
C GLN A 413 10.29 5.30 -15.19
N LEU A 414 9.38 6.18 -15.61
CA LEU A 414 8.75 7.16 -14.70
C LEU A 414 7.95 6.46 -13.61
N LEU A 415 7.16 5.44 -13.95
CA LEU A 415 6.41 4.65 -12.98
C LEU A 415 7.35 3.93 -11.99
N LEU A 416 8.40 3.26 -12.50
CA LEU A 416 9.43 2.62 -11.67
C LEU A 416 10.10 3.58 -10.70
N ASN A 417 10.41 4.80 -11.14
CA ASN A 417 10.98 5.85 -10.29
C ASN A 417 10.02 6.28 -9.19
N VAL A 418 8.73 6.45 -9.50
CA VAL A 418 7.71 6.88 -8.50
C VAL A 418 7.47 5.79 -7.46
N ILE A 419 7.44 4.51 -7.85
CA ILE A 419 7.35 3.39 -6.89
C ILE A 419 8.69 3.05 -6.23
N ASN A 420 9.77 3.72 -6.63
CA ASN A 420 11.14 3.50 -6.17
C ASN A 420 11.59 2.04 -6.32
N SER A 421 11.42 1.48 -7.52
CA SER A 421 11.88 0.14 -7.90
C SER A 421 13.02 0.22 -8.92
N GLU A 422 14.08 -0.55 -8.68
CA GLU A 422 15.20 -0.71 -9.63
C GLU A 422 14.97 -1.87 -10.61
N ASP A 423 13.93 -2.67 -10.40
CA ASP A 423 13.60 -3.82 -11.24
C ASP A 423 12.97 -3.40 -12.56
N LYS A 424 13.81 -3.35 -13.61
CA LYS A 424 13.39 -3.01 -14.98
C LYS A 424 12.56 -4.11 -15.65
N SER A 425 12.55 -5.33 -15.10
CA SER A 425 11.81 -6.47 -15.64
C SER A 425 10.34 -6.50 -15.22
N MET A 426 9.97 -5.63 -14.26
CA MET A 426 8.60 -5.48 -13.77
C MET A 426 7.64 -5.15 -14.91
N GLU A 427 6.57 -5.91 -15.05
CA GLU A 427 5.48 -5.62 -15.98
C GLU A 427 4.23 -5.22 -15.21
N PHE A 428 3.44 -4.33 -15.80
CA PHE A 428 2.25 -3.76 -15.17
C PHE A 428 1.02 -4.17 -15.96
N LYS A 429 -0.09 -4.43 -15.26
CA LYS A 429 -1.37 -4.73 -15.91
C LYS A 429 -2.49 -3.94 -15.25
N GLY A 430 -3.31 -3.37 -16.11
CA GLY A 430 -4.54 -2.69 -15.76
C GLY A 430 -5.25 -2.27 -17.04
N GLU A 431 -6.43 -1.70 -16.89
CA GLU A 431 -7.20 -1.18 -18.00
C GLU A 431 -7.64 0.25 -17.67
N LEU A 432 -7.68 1.10 -18.69
CA LEU A 432 -8.30 2.41 -18.58
C LEU A 432 -9.81 2.23 -18.70
N GLU A 433 -10.46 1.93 -17.59
CA GLU A 433 -11.90 1.70 -17.56
C GLU A 433 -12.67 2.97 -17.18
N TYR A 434 -13.86 3.12 -17.75
CA TYR A 434 -14.86 4.07 -17.26
C TYR A 434 -15.77 3.37 -16.26
N ILE A 435 -15.49 3.58 -14.97
CA ILE A 435 -16.39 3.18 -13.88
C ILE A 435 -17.21 4.42 -13.51
N PRO A 436 -18.52 4.48 -13.83
CA PRO A 436 -19.34 5.66 -13.57
C PRO A 436 -19.45 5.89 -12.06
N LEU A 437 -18.79 6.94 -11.59
CA LEU A 437 -18.97 7.47 -10.24
C LEU A 437 -19.92 8.67 -10.33
N ASP A 438 -20.57 9.00 -9.23
CA ASP A 438 -21.40 10.19 -9.16
C ASP A 438 -21.01 11.00 -7.93
N TYR A 439 -20.34 12.13 -8.19
CA TYR A 439 -19.87 13.03 -7.16
C TYR A 439 -20.78 14.26 -7.14
N ASN A 440 -21.36 14.55 -5.99
CA ASN A 440 -22.03 15.83 -5.78
C ASN A 440 -21.00 16.89 -5.38
N TYR A 441 -20.95 18.01 -6.11
CA TYR A 441 -20.01 19.11 -5.84
C TYR A 441 -20.04 19.60 -4.39
N LYS A 442 -21.25 19.71 -3.79
CA LYS A 442 -21.40 20.20 -2.42
C LYS A 442 -20.82 19.22 -1.41
N ASP A 443 -21.10 17.93 -1.56
CA ASP A 443 -20.57 16.90 -0.67
C ASP A 443 -19.05 16.77 -0.80
N LEU A 444 -18.53 16.98 -2.01
CA LEU A 444 -17.11 16.99 -2.31
C LEU A 444 -16.40 18.16 -1.62
N LEU A 445 -16.97 19.37 -1.69
CA LEU A 445 -16.46 20.56 -1.02
C LEU A 445 -16.44 20.40 0.50
N ASP A 446 -17.56 19.94 1.09
CA ASP A 446 -17.68 19.74 2.53
C ASP A 446 -16.71 18.66 3.04
N SER A 447 -16.56 17.56 2.29
CA SER A 447 -15.60 16.50 2.60
C SER A 447 -14.15 17.00 2.51
N GLY A 448 -13.80 17.68 1.41
CA GLY A 448 -12.46 18.21 1.18
C GLY A 448 -12.03 19.20 2.26
N LEU A 449 -12.88 20.17 2.60
CA LEU A 449 -12.57 21.16 3.64
C LEU A 449 -12.42 20.54 5.04
N LYS A 450 -13.09 19.43 5.32
CA LYS A 450 -13.04 18.76 6.63
C LYS A 450 -11.84 17.81 6.79
N ASN A 451 -11.44 17.16 5.70
CA ASN A 451 -10.48 16.05 5.72
C ASN A 451 -9.09 16.42 5.18
N ARG A 452 -8.96 17.51 4.39
CA ARG A 452 -7.68 18.01 3.88
C ARG A 452 -6.63 18.18 4.99
N PRO A 453 -5.48 17.51 4.92
CA PRO A 453 -4.41 17.65 5.90
C PRO A 453 -3.93 19.10 6.05
N GLU A 454 -3.86 19.88 4.97
CA GLU A 454 -3.40 21.27 4.98
C GLU A 454 -4.31 22.19 5.81
N ILE A 455 -5.62 21.96 5.77
CA ILE A 455 -6.56 22.70 6.63
C ILE A 455 -6.27 22.38 8.10
N ARG A 456 -6.05 21.11 8.43
CA ARG A 456 -5.69 20.68 9.80
C ARG A 456 -4.34 21.25 10.25
N GLN A 457 -3.34 21.27 9.37
CA GLN A 457 -2.06 21.92 9.64
C GLN A 457 -2.24 23.40 9.99
N LEU A 458 -3.05 24.14 9.23
CA LEU A 458 -3.33 25.55 9.49
C LEU A 458 -4.05 25.76 10.82
N GLU A 459 -5.00 24.89 11.18
CA GLU A 459 -5.66 24.94 12.50
C GLU A 459 -4.64 24.78 13.63
N PHE A 460 -3.72 23.83 13.52
CA PHE A 460 -2.66 23.64 14.51
C PHE A 460 -1.63 24.77 14.51
N GLN A 461 -1.26 25.31 13.35
CA GLN A 461 -0.39 26.48 13.24
C GLN A 461 -1.00 27.73 13.89
N LYS A 462 -2.31 27.97 13.72
CA LYS A 462 -3.02 29.05 14.45
C LYS A 462 -2.94 28.84 15.96
N LYS A 463 -3.09 27.59 16.45
CA LYS A 463 -2.96 27.27 17.88
C LYS A 463 -1.53 27.52 18.39
N ILE A 464 -0.51 27.21 17.58
CA ILE A 464 0.90 27.53 17.87
C ILE A 464 1.09 29.04 17.99
N MET A 465 0.61 29.83 17.02
CA MET A 465 0.76 31.29 17.03
C MET A 465 -0.04 31.96 18.16
N SER A 466 -1.22 31.43 18.49
CA SER A 466 -1.98 31.85 19.67
C SER A 466 -1.22 31.55 20.97
N GLY A 467 -0.56 30.40 21.05
CA GLY A 467 0.35 30.04 22.14
C GLY A 467 1.52 31.02 22.29
N MET A 468 2.14 31.43 21.17
CA MET A 468 3.20 32.45 21.13
C MET A 468 2.73 33.79 21.71
N VAL A 469 1.51 34.24 21.41
CA VAL A 469 0.94 35.46 22.02
C VAL A 469 0.85 35.32 23.54
N LYS A 470 0.41 34.16 24.04
CA LYS A 470 0.33 33.87 25.48
C LYS A 470 1.71 33.80 26.13
N MET A 471 2.70 33.21 25.44
CA MET A 471 4.10 33.16 25.90
C MET A 471 4.72 34.56 26.01
N SER A 472 4.52 35.42 25.01
CA SER A 472 5.01 36.80 25.07
C SER A 472 4.33 37.59 26.19
N LYS A 473 3.03 37.37 26.44
CA LYS A 473 2.33 37.99 27.57
C LYS A 473 2.82 37.49 28.93
N ALA A 474 3.23 36.23 29.03
CA ALA A 474 3.77 35.67 30.26
C ALA A 474 5.05 36.38 30.74
N GLU A 475 5.78 37.08 29.85
CA GLU A 475 6.95 37.87 30.24
C GLU A 475 6.60 39.10 31.11
N TYR A 476 5.33 39.51 31.20
CA TYR A 476 4.90 40.54 32.15
C TYR A 476 4.75 40.02 33.58
N GLY A 477 4.54 38.72 33.75
CA GLY A 477 4.32 38.12 35.06
C GLY A 477 5.64 37.71 35.72
N PRO A 478 5.59 37.34 37.01
CA PRO A 478 6.77 36.90 37.73
C PRO A 478 7.24 35.51 37.26
N SER A 479 8.51 35.23 37.54
CA SER A 479 9.10 33.91 37.46
C SER A 479 9.69 33.51 38.82
N LEU A 480 9.57 32.23 39.15
CA LEU A 480 10.09 31.61 40.36
C LEU A 480 10.99 30.43 39.95
N LEU A 481 12.25 30.47 40.35
CA LEU A 481 13.26 29.46 40.06
C LEU A 481 13.85 28.95 41.38
N VAL A 482 13.97 27.63 41.52
CA VAL A 482 14.81 27.02 42.55
C VAL A 482 16.17 26.70 41.94
N SER A 483 17.23 27.11 42.63
CA SER A 483 18.59 26.76 42.28
C SER A 483 19.34 26.23 43.49
N GLY A 484 20.11 25.17 43.31
CA GLY A 484 21.06 24.68 44.30
C GLY A 484 22.42 24.46 43.65
N SER A 485 23.50 24.64 44.41
CA SER A 485 24.83 24.23 43.97
C SER A 485 25.63 23.63 45.11
N ARG A 486 26.57 22.75 44.76
CA ARG A 486 27.66 22.31 45.61
C ARG A 486 28.95 22.59 44.85
N ASP A 487 29.79 23.41 45.44
CA ASP A 487 31.02 23.97 44.90
C ASP A 487 32.19 23.42 45.74
N LEU A 488 33.10 22.70 45.09
CA LEU A 488 34.37 22.24 45.65
C LEU A 488 35.48 23.10 45.06
N GLN A 489 36.32 23.71 45.90
CA GLN A 489 37.43 24.54 45.42
C GLN A 489 38.71 24.27 46.19
N ASN A 490 39.84 24.38 45.50
CA ASN A 490 41.15 24.30 46.14
C ASN A 490 42.18 25.21 45.43
N ALA A 491 43.17 25.67 46.18
CA ALA A 491 44.27 26.51 45.70
C ALA A 491 45.31 25.71 44.88
N GLU A 492 45.33 24.39 45.07
CA GLU A 492 46.20 23.45 44.38
C GLU A 492 45.44 22.16 44.06
N TRP A 493 45.91 21.42 43.06
CA TRP A 493 45.32 20.12 42.75
C TRP A 493 45.75 19.10 43.80
N SER A 494 44.78 18.60 44.57
CA SER A 494 45.00 17.58 45.60
C SER A 494 44.10 16.37 45.37
N SER A 495 44.67 15.17 45.46
CA SER A 495 43.93 13.90 45.47
C SER A 495 43.24 13.62 46.81
N ASP A 496 43.59 14.38 47.85
CA ASP A 496 42.91 14.34 49.15
C ASP A 496 41.73 15.31 49.14
N TRP A 497 40.53 14.78 48.93
CA TRP A 497 39.28 15.54 48.87
C TRP A 497 38.94 16.28 50.18
N SER A 498 39.56 15.93 51.31
CA SER A 498 39.36 16.66 52.58
C SER A 498 40.02 18.05 52.59
N THR A 499 40.99 18.29 51.69
CA THR A 499 41.67 19.58 51.53
C THR A 499 40.89 20.57 50.68
N TRP A 500 39.79 20.13 50.07
CA TRP A 500 38.94 20.98 49.23
C TRP A 500 37.90 21.70 50.08
N ASP A 501 37.72 22.99 49.81
CA ASP A 501 36.65 23.81 50.37
C ASP A 501 35.31 23.38 49.75
N ASP A 502 34.46 22.72 50.54
CA ASP A 502 33.14 22.21 50.13
C ASP A 502 32.02 23.11 50.63
N ARG A 503 31.41 23.84 49.69
CA ARG A 503 30.34 24.79 49.96
C ARG A 503 29.09 24.38 49.20
N TRP A 504 27.95 24.43 49.87
CA TRP A 504 26.67 24.28 49.20
C TRP A 504 25.83 25.54 49.37
N SER A 505 24.98 25.81 48.37
CA SER A 505 24.02 26.90 48.41
C SER A 505 22.68 26.44 47.87
N ALA A 506 21.60 26.98 48.41
CA ALA A 506 20.25 26.79 47.91
C ALA A 506 19.55 28.16 47.90
N SER A 507 18.95 28.50 46.77
CA SER A 507 18.34 29.81 46.53
C SER A 507 17.00 29.64 45.85
N LEU A 508 16.04 30.43 46.33
CA LEU A 508 14.77 30.65 45.66
C LEU A 508 14.83 32.03 44.99
N VAL A 509 14.79 32.06 43.67
CA VAL A 509 14.92 33.28 42.87
C VAL A 509 13.54 33.69 42.37
N PHE A 510 12.99 34.75 42.95
CA PHE A 510 11.82 35.45 42.43
C PHE A 510 12.27 36.62 41.56
N GLN A 511 11.77 36.69 40.34
CA GLN A 511 12.09 37.76 39.41
C GLN A 511 10.82 38.27 38.73
N ILE A 512 10.64 39.58 38.70
CA ILE A 512 9.59 40.27 37.93
C ILE A 512 10.20 41.49 37.25
N SER A 513 9.94 41.66 35.96
CA SER A 513 10.42 42.84 35.23
C SER A 513 9.42 43.98 35.39
N ILE A 514 9.81 45.03 36.12
CA ILE A 514 8.96 46.22 36.31
C ILE A 514 8.98 47.10 35.05
N PHE A 515 10.15 47.30 34.46
CA PHE A 515 10.33 48.02 33.20
C PHE A 515 11.52 47.45 32.42
N ASN A 516 11.30 47.15 31.13
CA ASN A 516 12.33 46.60 30.23
C ASN A 516 12.41 47.36 28.90
N GLY A 517 12.17 48.68 28.92
CA GLY A 517 12.24 49.51 27.72
C GLY A 517 11.16 49.14 26.68
N PHE A 518 9.95 48.82 27.13
CA PHE A 518 8.82 48.38 26.28
C PHE A 518 9.06 47.08 25.48
N SER A 519 10.11 46.31 25.77
CA SER A 519 10.43 45.09 25.05
C SER A 519 9.28 44.08 25.04
N THR A 520 8.69 43.78 26.21
CA THR A 520 7.56 42.84 26.29
C THR A 520 6.33 43.34 25.54
N TYR A 521 6.05 44.65 25.59
CA TYR A 521 4.95 45.25 24.86
C TYR A 521 5.10 45.05 23.35
N SER A 522 6.30 45.34 22.82
CA SER A 522 6.62 45.16 21.41
C SER A 522 6.54 43.69 20.98
N LYS A 523 7.07 42.75 21.79
CA LYS A 523 6.97 41.30 21.51
C LYS A 523 5.52 40.80 21.48
N VAL A 524 4.66 41.30 22.37
CA VAL A 524 3.23 40.93 22.36
C VAL A 524 2.54 41.47 21.10
N ARG A 525 2.84 42.70 20.67
CA ARG A 525 2.30 43.26 19.42
C ARG A 525 2.80 42.48 18.21
N GLN A 526 4.08 42.12 18.16
CA GLN A 526 4.67 41.30 17.11
C GLN A 526 3.99 39.92 17.05
N ALA A 527 3.85 39.23 18.18
CA ALA A 527 3.18 37.92 18.22
C ALA A 527 1.71 38.00 17.78
N LYS A 528 0.98 39.08 18.14
CA LYS A 528 -0.40 39.31 17.66
C LYS A 528 -0.45 39.54 16.15
N ALA A 529 0.49 40.31 15.60
CA ALA A 529 0.59 40.53 14.16
C ALA A 529 0.88 39.22 13.42
N ASN A 530 1.80 38.40 13.92
CA ASN A 530 2.11 37.08 13.35
C ASN A 530 0.90 36.14 13.40
N LEU A 531 0.13 36.13 14.50
CA LEU A 531 -1.12 35.37 14.57
C LEU A 531 -2.12 35.84 13.50
N LYS A 532 -2.28 37.16 13.34
CA LYS A 532 -3.17 37.73 12.32
C LYS A 532 -2.71 37.38 10.90
N GLN A 533 -1.40 37.38 10.66
CA GLN A 533 -0.82 36.93 9.39
C GLN A 533 -1.15 35.46 9.10
N THR A 534 -1.03 34.57 10.09
CA THR A 534 -1.42 33.16 9.95
C THR A 534 -2.93 33.00 9.74
N GLU A 535 -3.76 33.85 10.35
CA GLU A 535 -5.20 33.87 10.09
C GLU A 535 -5.51 34.23 8.63
N PHE A 536 -4.89 35.27 8.09
CA PHE A 536 -5.07 35.66 6.69
C PHE A 536 -4.52 34.62 5.72
N SER A 537 -3.33 34.07 5.99
CA SER A 537 -2.75 32.98 5.20
C SER A 537 -3.67 31.75 5.18
N SER A 538 -4.32 31.44 6.30
CA SER A 538 -5.29 30.34 6.34
C SER A 538 -6.54 30.60 5.49
N VAL A 539 -7.01 31.85 5.39
CA VAL A 539 -8.11 32.19 4.47
C VAL A 539 -7.66 31.99 3.02
N GLN A 540 -6.46 32.47 2.67
CA GLN A 540 -5.91 32.31 1.32
C GLN A 540 -5.74 30.83 0.94
N VAL A 541 -5.15 30.00 1.81
CA VAL A 541 -4.96 28.56 1.54
C VAL A 541 -6.31 27.85 1.43
N ARG A 542 -7.29 28.23 2.26
CA ARG A 542 -8.64 27.69 2.13
C ARG A 542 -9.24 28.01 0.75
N GLN A 543 -9.15 29.25 0.30
CA GLN A 543 -9.64 29.65 -1.03
C GLN A 543 -8.92 28.91 -2.16
N MET A 544 -7.60 28.68 -2.03
CA MET A 544 -6.86 27.87 -3.01
C MET A 544 -7.34 26.42 -3.05
N ILE A 545 -7.65 25.82 -1.89
CA ILE A 545 -8.20 24.46 -1.82
C ILE A 545 -9.62 24.40 -2.40
N GLU A 546 -10.46 25.40 -2.15
CA GLU A 546 -11.80 25.50 -2.73
C GLU A 546 -11.73 25.61 -4.26
N LEU A 547 -10.82 26.43 -4.79
CA LEU A 547 -10.56 26.55 -6.23
C LEU A 547 -10.00 25.26 -6.84
N GLU A 548 -9.10 24.56 -6.12
CA GLU A 548 -8.55 23.28 -6.56
C GLU A 548 -9.66 22.22 -6.67
N LEU A 549 -10.52 22.11 -5.65
CA LEU A 549 -11.67 21.21 -5.65
C LEU A 549 -12.64 21.51 -6.80
N GLU A 550 -12.92 22.80 -7.04
CA GLU A 550 -13.79 23.25 -8.14
C GLU A 550 -13.19 22.92 -9.51
N LYS A 551 -11.90 23.21 -9.71
CA LYS A 551 -11.19 22.84 -10.94
C LYS A 551 -11.25 21.33 -11.19
N THR A 552 -10.88 20.52 -10.20
CA THR A 552 -10.85 19.05 -10.37
C THR A 552 -12.25 18.48 -10.61
N TYR A 553 -13.30 19.07 -10.01
CA TYR A 553 -14.68 18.69 -10.28
C TYR A 553 -15.09 18.97 -11.72
N TYR A 554 -14.76 20.15 -12.26
CA TYR A 554 -15.05 20.47 -13.66
C TYR A 554 -14.22 19.62 -14.63
N ASP A 555 -12.96 19.35 -14.31
CA ASP A 555 -12.12 18.44 -15.10
C ASP A 555 -12.74 17.03 -15.17
N TYR A 556 -13.23 16.52 -14.03
CA TYR A 556 -13.96 15.25 -13.95
C TYR A 556 -15.26 15.26 -14.77
N GLU A 557 -16.10 16.30 -14.63
CA GLU A 557 -17.35 16.43 -15.38
C GLU A 557 -17.13 16.52 -16.89
N GLN A 558 -16.09 17.24 -17.31
CA GLN A 558 -15.69 17.34 -18.71
C GLN A 558 -15.21 15.99 -19.24
N ALA A 559 -14.33 15.29 -18.52
CA ALA A 559 -13.81 13.98 -18.92
C ALA A 559 -14.95 12.95 -19.02
N LYS A 560 -15.86 12.92 -18.04
CA LYS A 560 -17.06 12.06 -18.02
C LYS A 560 -17.93 12.24 -19.26
N LYS A 561 -18.24 13.49 -19.64
CA LYS A 561 -19.04 13.79 -20.84
C LYS A 561 -18.30 13.50 -22.14
N SER A 562 -16.98 13.65 -22.14
CA SER A 562 -16.14 13.43 -23.34
C SER A 562 -16.04 11.96 -23.71
N ILE A 563 -16.06 11.04 -22.74
CA ILE A 563 -15.92 9.59 -22.99
C ILE A 563 -17.00 9.06 -23.94
N GLU A 564 -18.26 9.40 -23.70
CA GLU A 564 -19.38 8.92 -24.53
C GLU A 564 -19.28 9.43 -25.97
N ALA A 565 -19.04 10.74 -26.13
CA ALA A 565 -18.87 11.36 -27.44
C ALA A 565 -17.66 10.80 -28.22
N GLN A 566 -16.52 10.57 -27.53
CA GLN A 566 -15.34 10.00 -28.19
C GLN A 566 -15.51 8.51 -28.52
N LYS A 567 -16.29 7.77 -27.73
CA LYS A 567 -16.62 6.38 -28.06
C LYS A 567 -17.43 6.30 -29.35
N GLU A 568 -18.48 7.12 -29.48
CA GLU A 568 -19.29 7.20 -30.70
C GLU A 568 -18.45 7.63 -31.92
N ASN A 569 -17.51 8.55 -31.74
CA ASN A 569 -16.57 8.94 -32.80
C ASN A 569 -15.69 7.78 -33.26
N VAL A 570 -15.20 6.93 -32.34
CA VAL A 570 -14.40 5.75 -32.68
C VAL A 570 -15.24 4.75 -33.48
N ASP A 571 -16.44 4.43 -33.00
CA ASP A 571 -17.33 3.47 -33.67
C ASP A 571 -17.65 3.95 -35.10
N THR A 572 -17.98 5.24 -35.26
CA THR A 572 -18.25 5.85 -36.57
C THR A 572 -17.02 5.85 -37.48
N ALA A 573 -15.83 6.13 -36.94
CA ALA A 573 -14.60 6.15 -37.73
C ALA A 573 -14.18 4.75 -38.20
N LYS A 574 -14.47 3.69 -37.43
CA LYS A 574 -14.24 2.29 -37.83
C LYS A 574 -15.13 1.89 -39.00
N ASP A 575 -16.42 2.20 -38.92
CA ASP A 575 -17.37 1.95 -40.01
C ASP A 575 -16.96 2.68 -41.30
N ASN A 576 -16.53 3.94 -41.17
CA ASN A 576 -16.05 4.73 -42.31
C ASN A 576 -14.80 4.13 -42.95
N LEU A 577 -13.85 3.60 -42.17
CA LEU A 577 -12.66 2.95 -42.69
C LEU A 577 -13.01 1.69 -43.49
N GLU A 578 -13.90 0.86 -42.97
CA GLU A 578 -14.34 -0.36 -43.66
C GLU A 578 -15.00 -0.04 -45.02
N ILE A 579 -15.84 1.00 -45.06
CA ILE A 579 -16.46 1.46 -46.31
C ILE A 579 -15.41 2.03 -47.28
N ALA A 580 -14.47 2.82 -46.76
CA ALA A 580 -13.42 3.44 -47.56
C ALA A 580 -12.52 2.40 -48.24
N GLU A 581 -12.07 1.38 -47.51
CA GLU A 581 -11.25 0.30 -48.04
C GLU A 581 -11.97 -0.48 -49.15
N LYS A 582 -13.26 -0.81 -48.95
CA LYS A 582 -14.08 -1.49 -49.97
C LYS A 582 -14.24 -0.63 -51.24
N ARG A 583 -14.52 0.67 -51.09
CA ARG A 583 -14.67 1.58 -52.24
C ARG A 583 -13.35 1.80 -52.98
N TYR A 584 -12.23 1.86 -52.27
CA TYR A 584 -10.90 1.96 -52.86
C TYR A 584 -10.54 0.71 -53.68
N ALA A 585 -10.82 -0.48 -53.15
CA ALA A 585 -10.60 -1.74 -53.86
C ALA A 585 -11.41 -1.84 -55.17
N LEU A 586 -12.57 -1.17 -55.24
CA LEU A 586 -13.41 -1.07 -56.44
C LEU A 586 -13.02 0.09 -57.38
N GLY A 587 -12.01 0.89 -57.04
CA GLY A 587 -11.61 2.08 -57.80
C GLY A 587 -12.58 3.27 -57.68
N LEU A 588 -13.49 3.25 -56.70
CA LEU A 588 -14.54 4.26 -56.46
C LEU A 588 -14.14 5.31 -55.42
N MET A 589 -12.89 5.27 -54.93
CA MET A 589 -12.33 6.19 -53.95
C MET A 589 -10.84 6.38 -54.26
N SER A 590 -10.30 7.55 -53.95
CA SER A 590 -8.88 7.85 -54.14
C SER A 590 -8.02 7.39 -52.96
N SER A 591 -6.73 7.17 -53.21
CA SER A 591 -5.75 6.82 -52.16
C SER A 591 -5.63 7.91 -51.08
N LEU A 592 -5.93 9.17 -51.43
CA LEU A 592 -5.93 10.30 -50.50
C LEU A 592 -7.11 10.21 -49.51
N GLU A 593 -8.31 9.96 -50.01
CA GLU A 593 -9.52 9.85 -49.17
C GLU A 593 -9.42 8.69 -48.17
N VAL A 594 -8.88 7.53 -48.59
CA VAL A 594 -8.63 6.40 -47.68
C VAL A 594 -7.69 6.81 -46.55
N ARG A 595 -6.61 7.53 -46.87
CA ARG A 595 -5.65 8.01 -45.88
C ARG A 595 -6.28 8.99 -44.91
N ASP A 596 -7.13 9.90 -45.38
CA ASP A 596 -7.81 10.86 -44.52
C ASP A 596 -8.75 10.15 -43.53
N VAL A 597 -9.44 9.08 -43.98
CA VAL A 597 -10.26 8.23 -43.10
C VAL A 597 -9.42 7.46 -42.09
N GLN A 598 -8.29 6.89 -42.49
CA GLN A 598 -7.35 6.21 -41.58
C GLN A 598 -6.83 7.15 -40.49
N LEU A 599 -6.43 8.37 -40.87
CA LEU A 599 -5.98 9.38 -39.93
C LEU A 599 -7.09 9.79 -38.95
N ALA A 600 -8.32 9.93 -39.43
CA ALA A 600 -9.48 10.23 -38.60
C ALA A 600 -9.76 9.13 -37.57
N LEU A 601 -9.65 7.85 -37.94
CA LEU A 601 -9.79 6.73 -37.01
C LEU A 601 -8.69 6.76 -35.94
N THR A 602 -7.42 6.84 -36.34
CA THR A 602 -6.31 6.92 -35.39
C THR A 602 -6.50 8.09 -34.41
N GLN A 603 -6.93 9.26 -34.89
CA GLN A 603 -7.18 10.41 -34.02
C GLN A 603 -8.36 10.17 -33.07
N ALA A 604 -9.45 9.56 -33.54
CA ALA A 604 -10.61 9.23 -32.71
C ALA A 604 -10.22 8.24 -31.59
N GLU A 605 -9.45 7.19 -31.91
CA GLU A 605 -8.99 6.21 -30.93
C GLU A 605 -8.07 6.84 -29.88
N LEU A 606 -7.12 7.68 -30.30
CA LEU A 606 -6.27 8.43 -29.37
C LEU A 606 -7.07 9.36 -28.46
N ASN A 607 -8.06 10.08 -29.00
CA ASN A 607 -8.92 10.97 -28.21
C ASN A 607 -9.78 10.20 -27.19
N TYR A 608 -10.26 9.02 -27.56
CA TYR A 608 -11.02 8.15 -26.65
C TYR A 608 -10.13 7.64 -25.49
N GLN A 609 -8.93 7.13 -25.79
CA GLN A 609 -7.98 6.70 -24.76
C GLN A 609 -7.55 7.87 -23.86
N GLN A 610 -7.32 9.05 -24.44
CA GLN A 610 -7.02 10.27 -23.68
C GLN A 610 -8.18 10.63 -22.73
N SER A 611 -9.44 10.54 -23.18
CA SER A 611 -10.62 10.84 -22.35
C SER A 611 -10.75 9.87 -21.18
N LEU A 612 -10.43 8.58 -21.37
CA LEU A 612 -10.41 7.59 -20.30
C LEU A 612 -9.28 7.87 -19.29
N TYR A 613 -8.10 8.25 -19.76
CA TYR A 613 -6.99 8.68 -18.90
C TYR A 613 -7.36 9.93 -18.10
N ASP A 614 -7.93 10.96 -18.74
CA ASP A 614 -8.33 12.20 -18.10
C ASP A 614 -9.39 11.94 -17.02
N TYR A 615 -10.34 11.03 -17.27
CA TYR A 615 -11.33 10.62 -16.28
C TYR A 615 -10.70 9.92 -15.07
N ASN A 616 -9.86 8.91 -15.31
CA ASN A 616 -9.23 8.13 -14.24
C ASN A 616 -8.29 8.99 -13.38
N THR A 617 -7.55 9.92 -14.00
CA THR A 617 -6.70 10.88 -13.28
C THR A 617 -7.51 11.95 -12.56
N ALA A 618 -8.63 12.43 -13.13
CA ALA A 618 -9.52 13.35 -12.44
C ALA A 618 -10.17 12.71 -11.20
N VAL A 619 -10.60 11.44 -11.29
CA VAL A 619 -11.12 10.68 -10.14
C VAL A 619 -10.05 10.54 -9.04
N ALA A 620 -8.84 10.13 -9.40
CA ALA A 620 -7.71 10.09 -8.45
C ALA A 620 -7.42 11.48 -7.84
N GLY A 621 -7.54 12.54 -8.65
CA GLY A 621 -7.40 13.93 -8.23
C GLY A 621 -8.48 14.35 -7.23
N LEU A 622 -9.73 13.95 -7.45
CA LEU A 622 -10.84 14.21 -6.51
C LEU A 622 -10.61 13.51 -5.18
N ASP A 623 -10.14 12.26 -5.18
CA ASP A 623 -9.82 11.53 -3.95
C ASP A 623 -8.70 12.22 -3.16
N ARG A 624 -7.61 12.58 -3.84
CA ARG A 624 -6.54 13.40 -3.24
C ARG A 624 -7.08 14.71 -2.69
N ALA A 625 -7.90 15.42 -3.47
CA ALA A 625 -8.42 16.73 -3.09
C ALA A 625 -9.39 16.63 -1.89
N MET A 626 -10.12 15.53 -1.77
CA MET A 626 -10.94 15.19 -0.60
C MET A 626 -10.12 14.76 0.63
N GLY A 627 -8.79 14.60 0.51
CA GLY A 627 -7.91 14.15 1.57
C GLY A 627 -8.01 12.65 1.87
N LYS A 628 -8.42 11.85 0.89
CA LYS A 628 -8.53 10.38 0.98
C LYS A 628 -7.26 9.68 0.51
#